data_AF-A0A9E3YF22-F1
#
_entry.id   AF-A0A9E3YF22-F1
#
_cell.length_a   1.000
_cell.length_b   1.000
_cell.length_c   1.000
_cell.angle_alpha   90.00
_cell.angle_beta   90.00
_cell.angle_gamma   90.00
#
_symmetry.space_group_name_H-M   'P 1'
#
loop_
_entity.id
_entity.type
_entity.pdbx_description
1 polymer ?
#
loop_
_entity_poly.entity_id
_entity_poly.type
_entity_poly.pdbx_seq_one_letter_code
_entity_poly.pdbx_strand_id
1 'polypeptide(L)'
;MNERFKTDARPLANPDAVVSGRHWRITVLTDGLVRLEWSPDGGFEDRASTFAWYRDQPVPRYDVVDGPDAIEVSTDRFHLRYNRDEFSPHGLTVTAKGRLSNHRATWRYGTQPRSLGGTARTLDNV
;
A
#
# COMPACT_ATOMS: atom_id res chain seq x y z
N MET A 1 -20.51 -25.58 -3.61
CA MET A 1 -19.36 -25.34 -2.70
C MET A 1 -19.85 -25.62 -1.28
N ASN A 2 -19.22 -26.57 -0.56
CA ASN A 2 -19.67 -26.97 0.80
C ASN A 2 -19.49 -25.82 1.80
N GLU A 3 -20.48 -25.61 2.67
CA GLU A 3 -20.53 -24.53 3.67
C GLU A 3 -19.41 -24.56 4.74
N ARG A 4 -18.59 -25.62 4.77
CA ARG A 4 -17.57 -25.88 5.81
C ARG A 4 -16.25 -25.10 5.66
N PHE A 5 -16.05 -24.37 4.56
CA PHE A 5 -14.81 -23.62 4.28
C PHE A 5 -15.07 -22.14 3.92
N LYS A 6 -16.12 -21.54 4.47
CA LYS A 6 -16.31 -20.08 4.38
C LYS A 6 -15.47 -19.43 5.46
N THR A 7 -14.34 -18.83 5.09
CA THR A 7 -13.63 -17.93 5.99
C THR A 7 -14.32 -16.57 6.00
N ASP A 8 -14.55 -16.00 7.19
CA ASP A 8 -15.00 -14.61 7.37
C ASP A 8 -13.86 -13.64 7.02
N ALA A 9 -13.58 -13.46 5.73
CA ALA A 9 -12.63 -12.48 5.24
C ALA A 9 -13.34 -11.15 4.96
N ARG A 10 -12.66 -10.03 5.25
CA ARG A 10 -13.11 -8.68 4.89
C ARG A 10 -12.08 -8.01 3.97
N PRO A 11 -11.95 -8.48 2.73
CA PRO A 11 -10.80 -8.15 1.91
C PRO A 11 -10.95 -6.81 1.15
N LEU A 12 -12.17 -6.30 1.02
CA LEU A 12 -12.44 -4.98 0.46
C LEU A 12 -12.10 -3.92 1.50
N ALA A 13 -11.30 -2.93 1.12
CA ALA A 13 -11.00 -1.81 1.99
C ALA A 13 -12.22 -0.89 2.13
N ASN A 14 -12.28 -0.14 3.24
CA ASN A 14 -13.25 0.93 3.37
C ASN A 14 -13.05 1.95 2.23
N PRO A 15 -14.09 2.28 1.43
CA PRO A 15 -13.96 3.22 0.31
C PRO A 15 -13.40 4.59 0.70
N ASP A 16 -13.71 5.06 1.91
CA ASP A 16 -13.22 6.35 2.44
C ASP A 16 -11.74 6.32 2.82
N ALA A 17 -11.09 5.16 2.77
CA ALA A 17 -9.64 5.00 2.92
C ALA A 17 -8.91 4.82 1.58
N VAL A 18 -9.65 4.89 0.46
CA VAL A 18 -9.14 4.64 -0.89
C VAL A 18 -9.05 5.95 -1.68
N VAL A 19 -7.90 6.14 -2.31
CA VAL A 19 -7.66 7.19 -3.30
C VAL A 19 -7.22 6.51 -4.59
N SER A 20 -7.87 6.79 -5.71
CA SER A 20 -7.65 6.02 -6.94
C SER A 20 -7.73 6.87 -8.20
N GLY A 21 -7.07 6.37 -9.25
CA GLY A 21 -7.22 6.84 -10.63
C GLY A 21 -7.43 5.66 -11.58
N ARG A 22 -7.33 5.90 -12.88
CA ARG A 22 -7.61 4.88 -13.92
C ARG A 22 -6.75 3.62 -13.79
N HIS A 23 -5.47 3.78 -13.45
CA HIS A 23 -4.48 2.71 -13.45
C HIS A 23 -3.89 2.43 -12.08
N TRP A 24 -4.35 3.11 -11.03
CA TRP A 24 -3.70 3.04 -9.73
C TRP A 24 -4.69 3.17 -8.59
N ARG A 25 -4.33 2.57 -7.45
CA ARG A 25 -5.09 2.63 -6.21
C ARG A 25 -4.14 2.74 -5.02
N ILE A 26 -4.40 3.72 -4.18
CA ILE A 26 -3.74 3.93 -2.89
C ILE A 26 -4.78 3.64 -1.81
N THR A 27 -4.46 2.74 -0.88
CA THR A 27 -5.32 2.46 0.28
C THR A 27 -4.55 2.76 1.56
N VAL A 28 -5.04 3.71 2.36
CA VAL A 28 -4.46 4.07 3.66
C VAL A 28 -5.04 3.14 4.73
N LEU A 29 -4.32 2.07 5.08
CA LEU A 29 -4.82 1.03 5.97
C LEU A 29 -4.70 1.42 7.44
N THR A 30 -3.63 2.12 7.81
CA THR A 30 -3.44 2.73 9.13
C THR A 30 -2.58 3.98 8.98
N ASP A 31 -2.40 4.72 10.08
CA ASP A 31 -1.47 5.86 10.13
C ASP A 31 -0.05 5.52 9.60
N GLY A 32 0.44 4.29 9.78
CA GLY A 32 1.77 3.86 9.33
C GLY A 32 1.79 2.81 8.21
N LEU A 33 0.63 2.46 7.63
CA LEU A 33 0.52 1.37 6.65
C LEU A 33 -0.29 1.82 5.44
N VAL A 34 0.32 1.74 4.27
CA VAL A 34 -0.30 2.06 2.98
C VAL A 34 -0.13 0.88 2.02
N ARG A 35 -1.16 0.60 1.24
CA ARG A 35 -1.12 -0.34 0.11
C ARG A 35 -1.14 0.46 -1.19
N LEU A 36 -0.27 0.09 -2.11
CA LEU A 36 -0.08 0.74 -3.41
C LEU A 36 -0.27 -0.29 -4.51
N GLU A 37 -1.14 0.03 -5.46
CA GLU A 37 -1.47 -0.84 -6.57
C GLU A 37 -1.41 -0.03 -7.86
N TRP A 38 -0.84 -0.63 -8.91
CA TRP A 38 -0.85 -0.12 -10.26
C TRP A 38 -1.20 -1.26 -11.21
N SER A 39 -2.07 -1.01 -12.20
CA SER A 39 -2.42 -1.96 -13.23
C SER A 39 -2.47 -1.30 -14.62
N PRO A 40 -1.86 -1.91 -15.65
CA PRO A 40 -1.89 -1.37 -17.00
C PRO A 40 -3.31 -1.32 -17.60
N ASP A 41 -4.23 -2.17 -17.14
CA ASP A 41 -5.63 -2.22 -17.59
C ASP A 41 -6.63 -1.58 -16.60
N GLY A 42 -6.17 -1.18 -15.41
CA GLY A 42 -7.02 -0.62 -14.35
C GLY A 42 -7.81 -1.65 -13.55
N GLY A 43 -7.62 -2.96 -13.80
CA GLY A 43 -8.18 -4.03 -13.00
C GLY A 43 -7.44 -4.25 -11.69
N PHE A 44 -8.16 -4.46 -10.60
CA PHE A 44 -7.61 -4.76 -9.27
C PHE A 44 -8.18 -6.07 -8.70
N GLU A 45 -7.36 -6.80 -7.96
CA GLU A 45 -7.77 -8.03 -7.27
C GLU A 45 -8.16 -7.72 -5.81
N ASP A 46 -9.46 -7.81 -5.54
CA ASP A 46 -10.06 -7.44 -4.27
C ASP A 46 -10.30 -8.63 -3.34
N ARG A 47 -10.11 -9.87 -3.80
CA ARG A 47 -10.19 -11.04 -2.92
C ARG A 47 -9.08 -11.03 -1.86
N ALA A 48 -9.29 -11.82 -0.81
CA ALA A 48 -8.27 -12.01 0.22
C ALA A 48 -7.00 -12.60 -0.42
N SER A 49 -5.84 -12.04 -0.06
CA SER A 49 -4.54 -12.61 -0.42
C SER A 49 -3.97 -13.36 0.77
N THR A 50 -2.98 -14.24 0.58
CA THR A 50 -2.34 -15.01 1.67
C THR A 50 -1.94 -14.14 2.87
N PHE A 51 -1.51 -12.90 2.63
CA PHE A 51 -0.99 -12.00 3.65
C PHE A 51 -1.99 -10.93 4.14
N ALA A 52 -3.09 -10.69 3.43
CA ALA A 52 -4.01 -9.60 3.77
C ALA A 52 -5.47 -10.02 3.53
N TRP A 53 -6.10 -10.51 4.61
CA TRP A 53 -7.49 -11.00 4.63
C TRP A 53 -8.49 -9.94 5.10
N TYR A 54 -8.03 -8.98 5.91
CA TYR A 54 -8.86 -7.93 6.54
C TYR A 54 -8.33 -6.55 6.19
N ARG A 55 -8.87 -5.96 5.11
CA ARG A 55 -8.54 -4.59 4.65
C ARG A 55 -9.64 -3.59 4.99
N ASP A 56 -10.84 -4.07 5.30
CA ASP A 56 -11.90 -3.29 5.94
C ASP A 56 -11.48 -2.93 7.37
N GLN A 57 -10.78 -1.81 7.52
CA GLN A 57 -10.30 -1.27 8.78
C GLN A 57 -10.93 0.11 9.01
N PRO A 58 -10.99 0.59 10.27
CA PRO A 58 -11.36 1.98 10.53
C PRO A 58 -10.51 2.94 9.70
N VAL A 59 -11.16 3.93 9.09
CA VAL A 59 -10.49 4.93 8.25
C VAL A 59 -9.55 5.76 9.14
N PRO A 60 -8.23 5.74 8.90
CA PRO A 60 -7.30 6.58 9.65
C PRO A 60 -7.51 8.05 9.27
N ARG A 61 -7.03 8.97 10.11
CA ARG A 61 -6.93 10.38 9.70
C ARG A 61 -5.82 10.50 8.66
N TYR A 62 -6.16 11.05 7.50
CA TYR A 62 -5.19 11.41 6.47
C TYR A 62 -5.68 12.57 5.62
N ASP A 63 -4.75 13.28 5.00
CA ASP A 63 -5.03 14.38 4.09
C ASP A 63 -4.57 14.01 2.68
N VAL A 64 -5.30 14.51 1.68
CA VAL A 64 -4.98 14.35 0.26
C VAL A 64 -4.83 15.72 -0.38
N VAL A 65 -3.72 15.92 -1.08
CA VAL A 65 -3.51 17.07 -1.96
C VAL A 65 -3.40 16.56 -3.38
N ASP A 66 -4.39 16.89 -4.21
CA ASP A 66 -4.40 16.54 -5.63
C ASP A 66 -3.86 17.73 -6.44
N GLY A 67 -2.53 17.79 -6.58
CA GLY A 67 -1.84 18.85 -7.30
C GLY A 67 -1.64 18.54 -8.79
N PRO A 68 -1.22 19.52 -9.62
CA PRO A 68 -1.02 19.28 -11.05
C PRO A 68 -0.01 18.16 -11.35
N ASP A 69 1.12 18.13 -10.64
CA ASP A 69 2.22 17.21 -10.94
C ASP A 69 2.19 15.90 -10.17
N ALA A 70 1.54 15.88 -9.01
CA ALA A 70 1.52 14.71 -8.14
C ALA A 70 0.32 14.73 -7.20
N ILE A 71 -0.11 13.54 -6.82
CA ILE A 71 -0.99 13.34 -5.68
C ILE A 71 -0.12 13.11 -4.45
N GLU A 72 -0.49 13.78 -3.36
CA GLU A 72 0.19 13.66 -2.09
C GLU A 72 -0.78 13.17 -1.02
N VAL A 73 -0.37 12.15 -0.28
CA VAL A 73 -1.15 11.56 0.82
C VAL A 73 -0.35 11.67 2.11
N SER A 74 -0.94 12.25 3.14
CA SER A 74 -0.27 12.48 4.42
C SER A 74 -1.04 11.89 5.59
N THR A 75 -0.33 11.19 6.46
CA THR A 75 -0.79 10.78 7.79
C THR A 75 0.11 11.41 8.87
N ASP A 76 -0.06 11.08 10.15
CA ASP A 76 0.88 11.51 11.20
C ASP A 76 2.23 10.81 11.07
N ARG A 77 2.29 9.61 10.45
CA ARG A 77 3.52 8.81 10.32
C ARG A 77 4.16 8.78 8.95
N PHE A 78 3.49 9.18 7.87
CA PHE A 78 4.14 9.27 6.57
C PHE A 78 3.61 10.39 5.67
N HIS A 79 4.42 10.73 4.67
CA HIS A 79 4.06 11.52 3.50
C HIS A 79 4.37 10.69 2.25
N LEU A 80 3.38 10.49 1.40
CA LEU A 80 3.51 9.82 0.12
C LEU A 80 3.35 10.85 -0.99
N ARG A 81 4.22 10.80 -2.00
CA ARG A 81 4.10 11.56 -3.24
C ARG A 81 4.12 10.63 -4.43
N TYR A 82 3.15 10.78 -5.33
CA TYR A 82 2.99 9.94 -6.50
C TYR A 82 2.59 10.74 -7.75
N ASN A 83 3.28 10.53 -8.87
CA ASN A 83 3.05 11.25 -10.13
C ASN A 83 1.90 10.72 -11.00
N ARG A 84 1.20 9.65 -10.58
CA ARG A 84 0.08 9.01 -11.32
C ARG A 84 0.46 8.17 -12.55
N ASP A 85 1.74 8.02 -12.84
CA ASP A 85 2.26 7.14 -13.91
C ASP A 85 2.59 5.74 -13.38
N GLU A 86 3.10 4.86 -14.24
CA GLU A 86 3.68 3.59 -13.77
C GLU A 86 4.70 3.82 -12.65
N PHE A 87 4.65 2.97 -11.62
CA PHE A 87 5.52 3.11 -10.47
C PHE A 87 6.99 3.09 -10.87
N SER A 88 7.69 4.15 -10.50
CA SER A 88 9.10 4.33 -10.80
C SER A 88 9.82 4.99 -9.61
N PRO A 89 11.15 4.85 -9.51
CA PRO A 89 11.92 5.47 -8.42
C PRO A 89 11.77 6.99 -8.33
N HIS A 90 11.46 7.66 -9.44
CA HIS A 90 11.21 9.11 -9.50
C HIS A 90 9.73 9.47 -9.31
N GLY A 91 8.82 8.58 -9.72
CA GLY A 91 7.38 8.80 -9.70
C GLY A 91 6.73 8.50 -8.35
N LEU A 92 7.32 7.65 -7.50
CA LEU A 92 6.71 7.22 -6.24
C LEU A 92 7.70 7.21 -5.07
N THR A 93 7.40 8.00 -4.04
CA THR A 93 8.17 8.09 -2.81
C THR A 93 7.30 8.08 -1.56
N VAL A 94 7.79 7.45 -0.49
CA VAL A 94 7.15 7.47 0.84
C VAL A 94 8.18 7.89 1.88
N THR A 95 7.91 8.97 2.59
CA THR A 95 8.76 9.51 3.64
C THR A 95 8.11 9.27 5.00
N ALA A 96 8.78 8.53 5.88
CA ALA A 96 8.36 8.39 7.26
C ALA A 96 8.53 9.72 8.03
N LYS A 97 7.51 10.12 8.78
CA LYS A 97 7.52 11.29 9.67
C LYS A 97 7.99 10.87 11.07
N GLY A 98 8.85 11.67 11.70
CA GLY A 98 9.39 11.40 13.04
C GLY A 98 10.84 11.85 13.22
N ARG A 99 11.48 11.45 14.34
CA ARG A 99 12.89 11.80 14.68
C ARG A 99 13.92 10.94 13.92
N LEU A 100 13.67 10.66 12.65
CA LEU A 100 14.61 9.96 11.77
C LEU A 100 15.42 11.01 11.00
N SER A 101 16.72 10.79 10.78
CA SER A 101 17.49 11.73 9.96
C SER A 101 16.96 11.73 8.52
N ASN A 102 16.79 12.91 7.94
CA ASN A 102 16.04 13.16 6.69
C ASN A 102 16.48 12.29 5.49
N HIS A 103 17.74 11.83 5.46
CA HIS A 103 18.26 11.00 4.36
C HIS A 103 17.94 9.50 4.48
N ARG A 104 17.46 9.02 5.64
CA ARG A 104 17.13 7.60 5.88
C ARG A 104 15.63 7.32 5.95
N ALA A 105 14.79 8.35 5.95
CA ALA A 105 13.35 8.22 6.13
C ALA A 105 12.55 8.04 4.83
N THR A 106 13.15 8.32 3.67
CA THR A 106 12.46 8.25 2.37
C THR A 106 12.76 6.95 1.64
N TRP A 107 11.72 6.15 1.47
CA TRP A 107 11.69 5.03 0.54
C TRP A 107 11.27 5.52 -0.85
N ARG A 108 11.90 4.97 -1.90
CA ARG A 108 11.53 5.18 -3.30
C ARG A 108 11.17 3.83 -3.91
N TYR A 109 10.21 3.81 -4.83
CA TYR A 109 9.87 2.59 -5.54
C TYR A 109 11.10 1.94 -6.18
N GLY A 110 11.16 0.61 -6.14
CA GLY A 110 12.33 -0.16 -6.60
C GLY A 110 13.52 -0.18 -5.63
N THR A 111 13.50 0.60 -4.53
CA THR A 111 14.54 0.50 -3.50
C THR A 111 14.43 -0.84 -2.81
N GLN A 112 15.49 -1.65 -2.89
CA GLN A 112 15.52 -2.97 -2.28
C GLN A 112 15.39 -2.85 -0.76
N PRO A 113 14.38 -3.48 -0.14
CA PRO A 113 14.21 -3.42 1.29
C PRO A 113 15.35 -4.18 1.97
N ARG A 114 15.90 -3.61 3.04
CA ARG A 114 16.66 -4.39 4.02
C ARG A 114 15.65 -5.20 4.84
N SER A 115 15.31 -6.38 4.36
CA SER A 115 14.40 -7.29 5.05
C SER A 115 15.15 -8.12 6.10
N LEU A 116 14.43 -8.63 7.11
CA LEU A 116 14.97 -9.56 8.10
C LEU A 116 15.04 -11.01 7.57
N GLY A 117 15.13 -11.20 6.24
CA GLY A 117 15.24 -12.51 5.60
C GLY A 117 13.96 -13.35 5.58
N GLY A 118 13.01 -13.12 6.51
CA GLY A 118 11.79 -13.93 6.63
C GLY A 118 12.08 -15.42 6.82
N THR A 119 11.04 -16.23 7.00
CA THR A 119 11.18 -17.70 6.93
C THR A 119 11.52 -18.08 5.49
N ALA A 120 12.71 -18.68 5.31
CA ALA A 120 13.20 -19.18 4.03
C ALA A 120 12.12 -20.02 3.30
N ARG A 121 11.92 -19.70 2.03
CA ARG A 121 10.96 -20.36 1.14
C ARG A 121 11.59 -21.63 0.56
N THR A 122 11.63 -22.70 1.36
CA THR A 122 11.42 -24.12 1.01
C THR A 122 11.78 -25.02 2.21
N LEU A 123 10.77 -25.45 2.96
CA LEU A 123 10.83 -26.72 3.69
C LEU A 123 10.29 -27.76 2.72
N ASP A 124 11.09 -28.17 1.74
CA ASP A 124 10.96 -29.40 0.95
C ASP A 124 12.20 -29.49 0.04
N ASN A 125 13.19 -30.25 0.50
CA ASN A 125 14.25 -30.83 -0.32
C ASN A 125 13.92 -32.32 -0.50
N VAL A 126 12.76 -32.62 -1.11
CA VAL A 126 12.39 -33.98 -1.53
C VAL A 126 11.87 -33.93 -2.95
#